data_AF-A0A530BNI8-F1
#
_entry.id   AF-A0A530BNI8-F1
#
_cell.length_a   1.000
_cell.length_b   1.000
_cell.length_c   1.000
_cell.angle_alpha   90.00
_cell.angle_beta   90.00
_cell.angle_gamma   90.00
#
_symmetry.space_group_name_H-M   'P 1'
#
loop_
_entity.id
_entity.type
_entity.pdbx_description
1 polymer ?
#
loop_
_entity_poly.entity_id
_entity_poly.type
_entity_poly.pdbx_seq_one_letter_code
_entity_poly.pdbx_strand_id
1 'polypeptide(L)' 'MTTTNFIQFDTDELDAAKGNGLISTIDRDLDIHVVPFDSSNEKAPTHRVYAKSQRGYDIEVGGIWKKTSEAK' A
#
# COMPACT_ATOMS: atom_id res chain seq x y z
N MET A 1 -5.18 14.01 -13.92
CA MET A 1 -4.35 14.49 -12.80
C MET A 1 -3.37 13.39 -12.48
N THR A 2 -2.07 13.61 -12.66
CA THR A 2 -1.02 12.63 -12.35
C THR A 2 -0.52 12.93 -10.94
N THR A 3 -1.39 12.72 -9.95
CA THR A 3 -1.00 12.88 -8.55
C THR A 3 0.05 11.82 -8.23
N THR A 4 1.02 12.13 -7.37
CA THR A 4 2.07 11.20 -6.93
C THR A 4 2.20 11.28 -5.41
N ASN A 5 2.94 10.36 -4.81
CA ASN A 5 3.08 10.16 -3.36
C ASN A 5 1.72 9.89 -2.68
N PHE A 6 0.86 9.15 -3.35
CA PHE A 6 -0.39 8.63 -2.79
C PHE A 6 -0.66 7.21 -3.31
N ILE A 7 -1.48 6.46 -2.58
CA ILE A 7 -1.93 5.12 -2.96
C ILE A 7 -3.41 5.24 -3.32
N GLN A 8 -3.77 4.76 -4.50
CA GLN A 8 -5.16 4.65 -4.94
C GLN A 8 -5.60 3.20 -4.84
N PHE A 9 -6.65 2.95 -4.07
CA PHE A 9 -7.32 1.66 -4.04
C PHE A 9 -8.25 1.49 -5.25
N ASP A 10 -8.39 0.27 -5.71
CA ASP A 10 -9.22 -0.12 -6.86
C ASP A 10 -10.72 -0.20 -6.54
N THR A 11 -11.09 -0.24 -5.26
CA THR A 11 -12.47 -0.30 -4.77
C THR A 11 -12.62 0.41 -3.42
N ASP A 12 -13.85 0.79 -3.08
CA ASP A 12 -14.22 1.38 -1.79
C ASP A 12 -14.29 0.32 -0.67
N GLU A 13 -14.45 -0.96 -1.02
CA GLU A 13 -14.43 -2.09 -0.09
C GLU A 13 -12.98 -2.41 0.33
N LEU A 14 -12.52 -1.75 1.39
CA LEU A 14 -11.11 -1.76 1.76
C LEU A 14 -10.55 -3.12 2.19
N ASP A 15 -11.35 -4.11 2.61
CA ASP A 15 -10.77 -5.33 3.19
C ASP A 15 -10.22 -6.28 2.10
N ALA A 16 -10.78 -6.25 0.89
CA ALA A 16 -10.24 -6.97 -0.27
C ALA A 16 -9.53 -6.07 -1.30
N ALA A 17 -9.51 -4.75 -1.08
CA ALA A 17 -8.99 -3.79 -2.04
C ALA A 17 -7.48 -3.97 -2.30
N LYS A 18 -7.07 -3.70 -3.54
CA LYS A 18 -5.67 -3.57 -3.92
C LYS A 18 -5.38 -2.12 -4.23
N GLY A 19 -4.17 -1.70 -3.90
CA GLY A 19 -3.72 -0.34 -4.13
C GLY A 19 -2.58 -0.29 -5.12
N ASN A 20 -2.53 0.77 -5.93
CA ASN A 20 -1.36 1.12 -6.72
C ASN A 20 -1.02 2.58 -6.43
N GLY A 21 0.27 2.87 -6.41
CA GLY A 21 0.75 4.23 -6.17
C GLY A 21 2.13 4.43 -6.77
N LEU A 22 2.50 5.69 -6.88
CA LEU A 22 3.82 6.12 -7.30
C LEU A 22 4.44 6.90 -6.14
N ILE A 23 5.63 6.50 -5.69
CA ILE A 23 6.46 7.35 -4.84
C ILE A 23 7.42 8.08 -5.78
N SER A 24 7.12 9.34 -6.07
CA SER A 24 8.05 10.21 -6.75
C SER A 24 9.04 10.81 -5.75
N THR A 25 10.32 10.73 -6.09
CA THR A 25 11.42 11.47 -5.47
C THR A 25 11.91 12.55 -6.43
N ILE A 26 12.98 13.26 -6.09
CA ILE A 26 13.59 14.27 -6.98
C ILE A 26 14.19 13.62 -8.23
N ASP A 27 14.69 12.38 -8.12
CA ASP A 27 15.52 11.71 -9.10
C ASP A 27 14.83 10.55 -9.83
N ARG A 28 13.73 10.01 -9.28
CA ARG A 28 13.07 8.82 -9.82
C ARG A 28 11.65 8.64 -9.30
N ASP A 29 10.93 7.80 -10.01
CA ASP A 29 9.64 7.29 -9.60
C ASP A 29 9.78 5.81 -9.20
N LEU A 30 9.08 5.43 -8.15
CA LEU A 30 9.05 4.06 -7.64
C LEU A 30 7.61 3.59 -7.58
N ASP A 31 7.27 2.60 -8.40
CA ASP A 31 5.98 1.92 -8.33
C ASP A 31 5.85 1.16 -7.00
N ILE A 32 4.71 1.33 -6.36
CA ILE A 32 4.32 0.56 -5.19
C ILE A 32 2.96 -0.10 -5.40
N HIS A 33 2.83 -1.30 -4.86
CA HIS A 33 1.62 -2.10 -4.92
C HIS A 33 1.20 -2.48 -3.51
N VAL A 34 -0.09 -2.43 -3.25
CA VAL A 34 -0.69 -2.77 -1.97
C VAL A 34 -1.59 -3.96 -2.16
N VAL A 35 -1.43 -4.97 -1.31
CA VAL A 35 -2.25 -6.18 -1.32
C VAL A 35 -2.85 -6.44 0.05
N PRO A 36 -4.10 -6.94 0.13
CA PRO A 36 -4.72 -7.29 1.39
C PRO A 36 -3.93 -8.41 2.07
N PHE A 37 -3.88 -8.37 3.39
CA PHE A 37 -3.16 -9.33 4.22
C PHE A 37 -4.03 -9.73 5.40
N ASP A 38 -4.34 -11.02 5.48
CA ASP A 38 -5.10 -11.60 6.58
C ASP A 38 -4.17 -12.18 7.66
N SER A 39 -4.48 -11.89 8.91
CA SER A 39 -3.73 -12.36 10.06
C SER A 39 -4.61 -12.42 11.30
N SER A 40 -4.44 -13.48 12.08
CA SER A 40 -5.09 -13.60 13.39
C SER A 40 -4.47 -12.71 14.48
N ASN A 41 -3.36 -12.00 14.19
CA ASN A 41 -2.75 -11.07 15.11
C ASN A 41 -3.44 -9.70 15.01
N GLU A 42 -4.09 -9.26 16.09
CA GLU A 42 -4.81 -7.99 16.16
C GLU A 42 -3.95 -6.75 15.82
N LYS A 43 -2.63 -6.85 15.96
CA LYS A 43 -1.69 -5.74 15.66
C LYS A 43 -1.11 -5.83 14.24
N ALA A 44 -1.45 -6.85 13.47
CA ALA A 44 -0.98 -6.99 12.10
C ALA A 44 -1.55 -5.88 11.20
N PRO A 45 -0.82 -5.48 10.15
CA PRO A 45 -1.39 -4.61 9.12
C PRO A 45 -2.53 -5.33 8.39
N THR A 46 -3.49 -4.56 7.86
CA THR A 46 -4.55 -5.11 7.00
C THR A 46 -4.09 -5.25 5.55
N HIS A 47 -3.04 -4.51 5.17
CA HIS A 47 -2.44 -4.62 3.84
C HIS A 47 -0.92 -4.56 3.92
N ARG A 48 -0.25 -5.20 2.97
CA ARG A 48 1.20 -5.12 2.79
C ARG A 48 1.53 -4.27 1.58
N VAL A 49 2.59 -3.50 1.69
CA VAL A 49 3.10 -2.64 0.63
C VAL A 49 4.34 -3.27 0.02
N TYR A 50 4.35 -3.41 -1.29
CA TYR A 50 5.43 -3.99 -2.07
C TYR A 50 5.99 -2.99 -3.06
N ALA A 51 7.29 -3.08 -3.31
CA ALA A 51 7.98 -2.39 -4.39
C ALA A 51 8.83 -3.39 -5.18
N LYS A 52 9.29 -3.00 -6.36
CA LYS A 52 10.20 -3.82 -7.16
C LYS A 52 11.67 -3.46 -6.89
N SER A 53 12.49 -4.46 -6.65
CA SER A 53 13.95 -4.33 -6.71
C SER A 53 14.40 -3.99 -8.14
N GLN A 54 15.65 -3.54 -8.30
CA GLN A 54 16.26 -3.34 -9.63
C GLN A 54 16.29 -4.62 -10.48
N ARG A 55 16.16 -5.81 -9.87
CA ARG A 55 16.11 -7.10 -10.56
C ARG A 55 14.67 -7.62 -10.78
N GLY A 56 13.66 -6.84 -10.43
CA GLY A 56 12.24 -7.18 -10.62
C GLY A 56 11.62 -8.06 -9.53
N TYR A 57 12.36 -8.40 -8.47
CA TYR A 57 11.79 -9.09 -7.29
C TYR A 57 10.91 -8.16 -6.47
N ASP A 58 9.82 -8.69 -5.94
CA ASP A 58 8.99 -8.01 -4.94
C ASP A 58 9.74 -7.91 -3.60
N ILE A 59 9.72 -6.70 -3.04
CA ILE A 59 10.25 -6.39 -1.71
C ILE A 59 9.09 -5.85 -0.89
N GLU A 60 8.84 -6.44 0.27
CA GLU A 60 7.91 -5.87 1.26
C GLU A 60 8.57 -4.65 1.90
N VAL A 61 7.95 -3.48 1.75
CA VAL A 61 8.50 -2.19 2.18
C VAL A 61 7.66 -1.51 3.27
N GLY A 62 6.53 -2.11 3.66
CA GLY A 62 5.71 -1.60 4.74
C GLY A 62 4.37 -2.30 4.87
N GLY A 63 3.56 -1.80 5.81
CA GLY A 63 2.19 -2.23 6.03
C GLY A 63 1.25 -1.04 6.17
N ILE A 64 -0.03 -1.27 5.95
CA ILE A 64 -1.10 -0.30 6.16
C ILE A 64 -2.05 -0.88 7.20
N TRP A 65 -2.45 -0.05 8.15
CA TRP A 65 -3.43 -0.40 9.17
C TRP A 65 -4.74 0.33 8.89
N LYS A 66 -5.85 -0.39 8.97
CA LYS A 66 -7.18 0.22 8.96
C LYS A 66 -7.35 0.99 10.27
N LYS A 67 -7.60 2.30 10.18
CA LYS A 67 -7.86 3.12 11.36
C LYS A 67 -9.15 2.63 12.02
N THR A 68 -9.07 2.26 13.30
CA THR A 68 -10.21 1.81 14.10
C THR A 68 -10.76 2.90 15.02
N SER A 69 -10.07 4.03 15.15
CA SER A 69 -10.57 5.17 15.91
C SER A 69 -11.60 5.95 15.10
N GLU A 70 -12.85 5.94 15.57
CA GLU A 70 -13.87 6.87 15.11
C GLU A 70 -13.45 8.28 15.54
N ALA A 71 -13.21 9.17 14.58
CA ALA A 71 -13.19 10.60 14.89
C ALA A 71 -14.64 10.98 15.21
N LYS A 72 -14.94 11.19 16.49
CA LYS A 72 -16.12 11.94 16.91
C LYS A 72 -16.00 13.39 16.46
#